data_AF-A0A1H8L952-F1
#
_entry.id   AF-A0A1H8L952-F1
#
_cell.length_a   1.000
_cell.length_b   1.000
_cell.length_c   1.000
_cell.angle_alpha   90.00
_cell.angle_beta   90.00
_cell.angle_gamma   90.00
#
_symmetry.space_group_name_H-M   'P 1'
#
loop_
_entity.id
_entity.type
_entity.pdbx_description
1 polymer ?
#
loop_
_entity_poly.entity_id
_entity_poly.type
_entity_poly.pdbx_seq_one_letter_code
_entity_poly.pdbx_strand_id
1 'polypeptide(L)'
;MDTSTLVDKIALLSTELSPAERENLKLMLSMAAGGLLVGHAQRSSDEVLEMALRTAQKSLPALHGGVRAEFTTGVVFRGKTPFFSASDLASLDEESKAFRPKAVRFHDHYVASGAPVARQLSVSQSISDFLLPRVGPVLPTYRANHLYYDAPGLGIDPHVDKDEFSLNVLTMLEHEPARRTSELILFPPDQEEIHVQLQPGESLIFFADSVTHQRTRTVEGETVRLVSFGYRTI
;
A
#
# COMPACT_ATOMS: atom_id res chain seq x y z
N MET A 1 -8.32 -11.85 36.79
CA MET A 1 -7.87 -10.56 36.23
C MET A 1 -8.04 -10.67 34.73
N ASP A 2 -8.59 -9.65 34.09
CA ASP A 2 -8.74 -9.61 32.62
C ASP A 2 -7.35 -9.63 31.97
N THR A 3 -7.06 -10.65 31.19
CA THR A 3 -5.77 -10.86 30.49
C THR A 3 -5.79 -10.34 29.06
N SER A 4 -6.89 -9.69 28.62
CA SER A 4 -7.00 -9.20 27.25
C SER A 4 -6.04 -8.04 26.98
N THR A 5 -5.33 -8.12 25.86
CA THR A 5 -4.45 -7.05 25.39
C THR A 5 -5.27 -5.88 24.84
N LEU A 6 -4.65 -4.72 24.64
CA LEU A 6 -5.33 -3.58 24.02
C LEU A 6 -5.77 -3.90 22.58
N VAL A 7 -4.99 -4.72 21.86
CA VAL A 7 -5.35 -5.21 20.52
C VAL A 7 -6.62 -6.06 20.59
N ASP A 8 -6.74 -6.96 21.57
CA ASP A 8 -7.95 -7.77 21.76
C ASP A 8 -9.18 -6.91 22.06
N LYS A 9 -9.00 -5.86 22.88
CA LYS A 9 -10.09 -4.92 23.21
C LYS A 9 -10.53 -4.11 22.00
N ILE A 10 -9.60 -3.68 21.15
CA ILE A 10 -9.90 -2.97 19.90
C ILE A 10 -10.59 -3.91 18.90
N ALA A 11 -10.14 -5.15 18.79
CA ALA A 11 -10.77 -6.16 17.95
C ALA A 11 -12.21 -6.43 18.40
N LEU A 12 -12.44 -6.60 19.71
CA LEU A 12 -13.78 -6.74 20.28
C LEU A 12 -14.66 -5.52 19.99
N LEU A 13 -14.16 -4.30 20.27
CA LEU A 13 -14.87 -3.06 19.97
C LEU A 13 -15.28 -3.01 18.50
N SER A 14 -14.38 -3.34 17.57
CA SER A 14 -14.68 -3.37 16.13
C SER A 14 -15.90 -4.24 15.77
N THR A 15 -16.11 -5.35 16.49
CA THR A 15 -17.28 -6.22 16.27
C THR A 15 -18.61 -5.61 16.74
N GLU A 16 -18.56 -4.66 17.66
CA GLU A 16 -19.73 -3.97 18.23
C GLU A 16 -20.08 -2.68 17.46
N LEU A 17 -19.14 -2.14 16.68
CA LEU A 17 -19.30 -0.91 15.90
C LEU A 17 -20.12 -1.13 14.62
N SER A 18 -20.89 -0.11 14.25
CA SER A 18 -21.48 -0.01 12.90
C SER A 18 -20.38 0.11 11.82
N PRO A 19 -20.71 -0.11 10.53
CA PRO A 19 -19.73 0.05 9.45
C PRO A 19 -19.07 1.43 9.42
N ALA A 20 -19.83 2.51 9.64
CA ALA A 20 -19.28 3.87 9.63
C ALA A 20 -18.35 4.13 10.83
N GLU A 21 -18.70 3.60 12.01
CA GLU A 21 -17.84 3.72 13.20
C GLU A 21 -16.57 2.88 13.05
N ARG A 22 -16.65 1.71 12.41
CA ARG A 22 -15.47 0.89 12.11
C ARG A 22 -14.51 1.59 11.15
N GLU A 23 -15.04 2.27 10.13
CA GLU A 23 -14.22 3.11 9.23
C GLU A 23 -13.54 4.26 10.00
N ASN A 24 -14.25 4.89 10.94
CA ASN A 24 -13.65 5.92 11.80
C ASN A 24 -12.56 5.35 12.73
N LEU A 25 -12.79 4.16 13.30
CA LEU A 25 -11.79 3.45 14.10
C LEU A 25 -10.54 3.14 13.27
N LYS A 26 -10.71 2.62 12.05
CA LYS A 26 -9.62 2.38 11.10
C LYS A 26 -8.87 3.67 10.78
N LEU A 27 -9.58 4.77 10.52
CA LEU A 27 -8.97 6.07 10.26
C LEU A 27 -8.10 6.53 11.45
N MET A 28 -8.61 6.45 12.67
CA MET A 28 -7.86 6.81 13.88
C MET A 28 -6.61 5.96 14.05
N LEU A 29 -6.72 4.63 13.87
CA LEU A 29 -5.57 3.71 13.94
C LEU A 29 -4.54 4.01 12.84
N SER A 30 -5.00 4.34 11.63
CA SER A 30 -4.14 4.70 10.50
C SER A 30 -3.38 6.00 10.77
N MET A 31 -4.07 7.01 11.31
CA MET A 31 -3.45 8.27 11.72
C MET A 31 -2.45 8.07 12.86
N ALA A 32 -2.75 7.21 13.83
CA ALA A 32 -1.83 6.89 14.92
C ALA A 32 -0.58 6.17 14.40
N ALA A 33 -0.74 5.12 13.60
CA ALA A 33 0.37 4.35 13.06
C ALA A 33 1.25 5.19 12.12
N GLY A 34 0.65 6.02 11.26
CA GLY A 34 1.39 6.93 10.39
C GLY A 34 2.07 8.06 11.17
N GLY A 35 1.32 8.75 12.04
CA GLY A 35 1.81 9.91 12.80
C GLY A 35 2.93 9.58 13.78
N LEU A 36 2.94 8.38 14.36
CA LEU A 36 4.03 7.90 15.22
C LEU A 36 5.33 7.60 14.45
N LEU A 37 5.24 7.42 13.13
CA LEU A 37 6.39 7.21 12.25
C LEU A 37 6.87 8.51 11.56
N VAL A 38 6.00 9.50 11.39
CA VAL A 38 6.35 10.82 10.84
C VAL A 38 7.36 11.52 11.75
N GLY A 39 8.51 11.94 11.19
CA GLY A 39 9.55 12.68 11.93
C GLY A 39 10.31 11.87 12.99
N HIS A 40 9.93 10.61 13.24
CA HIS A 40 10.39 9.81 14.38
C HIS A 40 11.07 8.48 14.01
N ALA A 41 11.56 8.34 12.76
CA ALA A 41 12.50 7.27 12.40
C ALA A 41 13.91 7.44 13.04
N GLN A 42 14.09 8.34 14.00
CA GLN A 42 15.06 8.11 15.08
C GLN A 42 14.31 7.40 16.18
N ARG A 43 14.48 6.07 16.26
CA ARG A 43 13.96 5.19 17.32
C ARG A 43 13.80 5.96 18.62
N SER A 44 12.60 6.41 18.93
CA SER A 44 12.35 6.99 20.23
C SER A 44 12.63 5.87 21.23
N SER A 45 13.53 6.08 22.18
CA SER A 45 13.73 5.13 23.30
C SER A 45 12.53 5.11 24.25
N ASP A 46 11.43 5.75 23.87
CA ASP A 46 10.17 5.80 24.60
C ASP A 46 9.35 4.54 24.33
N GLU A 47 9.40 3.62 25.30
CA GLU A 47 8.63 2.37 25.32
C GLU A 47 7.12 2.60 25.12
N VAL A 48 6.58 3.76 25.53
CA VAL A 48 5.17 4.08 25.36
C VAL A 48 4.82 4.34 23.89
N LEU A 49 5.68 5.06 23.17
CA LEU A 49 5.48 5.31 21.74
C LEU A 49 5.61 4.03 20.93
N GLU A 50 6.59 3.19 21.26
CA GLU A 50 6.76 1.89 20.63
C GLU A 50 5.54 0.98 20.88
N MET A 51 5.05 0.93 22.11
CA MET A 51 3.84 0.17 22.46
C MET A 51 2.60 0.71 21.73
N ALA A 52 2.45 2.03 21.61
CA ALA A 52 1.34 2.65 20.88
C ALA A 52 1.38 2.31 19.39
N LEU A 53 2.57 2.41 18.77
CA LEU A 53 2.78 2.06 17.37
C LEU A 53 2.46 0.58 17.12
N ARG A 54 3.04 -0.32 17.92
CA ARG A 54 2.76 -1.77 17.83
C ARG A 54 1.29 -2.08 18.00
N THR A 55 0.62 -1.42 18.95
CA THR A 55 -0.83 -1.59 19.16
C THR A 55 -1.61 -1.17 17.93
N ALA A 56 -1.31 0.00 17.35
CA ALA A 56 -2.00 0.49 16.16
C ALA A 56 -1.79 -0.45 14.97
N GLN A 57 -0.53 -0.84 14.69
CA GLN A 57 -0.16 -1.75 13.59
C GLN A 57 -0.79 -3.13 13.71
N LYS A 58 -0.90 -3.68 14.93
CA LYS A 58 -1.58 -4.97 15.17
C LYS A 58 -3.10 -4.88 15.07
N SER A 59 -3.66 -3.74 15.43
CA SER A 59 -5.11 -3.56 15.43
C SER A 59 -5.66 -3.45 14.02
N LEU A 60 -4.94 -2.82 13.09
CA LEU A 60 -5.35 -2.66 11.69
C LEU A 60 -5.74 -3.98 10.99
N PRO A 61 -4.88 -5.02 10.92
CA PRO A 61 -5.27 -6.30 10.32
C PRO A 61 -6.38 -7.01 11.11
N ALA A 62 -6.44 -6.82 12.43
CA ALA A 62 -7.46 -7.44 13.27
C ALA A 62 -8.89 -6.89 12.98
N LEU A 63 -9.02 -5.68 12.44
CA LEU A 63 -10.32 -5.11 12.02
C LEU A 63 -11.02 -5.94 10.93
N HIS A 64 -10.26 -6.76 10.19
CA HIS A 64 -10.77 -7.61 9.12
C HIS A 64 -11.24 -8.99 9.61
N GLY A 65 -11.44 -9.19 10.92
CA GLY A 65 -12.21 -10.31 11.46
C GLY A 65 -11.66 -11.70 11.13
N GLY A 66 -10.35 -11.84 10.93
CA GLY A 66 -9.71 -13.12 10.60
C GLY A 66 -9.82 -13.55 9.14
N VAL A 67 -10.41 -12.73 8.25
CA VAL A 67 -10.40 -12.97 6.78
C VAL A 67 -8.97 -13.07 6.23
N ARG A 68 -8.00 -12.54 6.97
CA ARG A 68 -6.56 -12.56 6.67
C ARG A 68 -5.83 -13.47 7.67
N ALA A 69 -6.19 -14.75 7.69
CA ALA A 69 -5.78 -15.73 8.70
C ALA A 69 -4.25 -15.94 8.84
N GLU A 70 -3.44 -15.38 7.93
CA GLU A 70 -1.98 -15.48 7.94
C GLU A 70 -1.31 -14.12 7.70
N PHE A 71 -1.90 -13.05 8.27
CA PHE A 71 -1.32 -11.72 8.19
C PHE A 71 -0.03 -11.64 9.02
N THR A 72 1.10 -11.92 8.39
CA THR A 72 2.44 -11.77 8.98
C THR A 72 3.01 -10.40 8.62
N THR A 73 3.35 -10.21 7.35
CA THR A 73 3.93 -8.96 6.82
C THR A 73 2.91 -8.09 6.10
N GLY A 74 1.76 -8.68 5.75
CA GLY A 74 0.79 -8.14 4.80
C GLY A 74 1.25 -8.13 3.34
N VAL A 75 2.46 -8.63 3.04
CA VAL A 75 2.94 -8.84 1.66
C VAL A 75 2.45 -10.18 1.15
N VAL A 76 1.81 -10.16 -0.01
CA VAL A 76 1.27 -11.34 -0.71
C VAL A 76 2.22 -11.80 -1.81
N PHE A 77 2.85 -10.86 -2.52
CA PHE A 77 3.75 -11.16 -3.62
C PHE A 77 4.75 -10.01 -3.85
N ARG A 78 5.98 -10.35 -4.20
CA ARG A 78 7.01 -9.40 -4.67
C ARG A 78 7.83 -10.05 -5.78
N GLY A 79 7.98 -9.37 -6.91
CA GLY A 79 8.88 -9.76 -8.00
C GLY A 79 8.27 -9.57 -9.38
N LYS A 80 8.87 -10.20 -10.40
CA LYS A 80 8.38 -10.12 -11.78
C LYS A 80 6.96 -10.69 -11.88
N THR A 81 6.04 -9.89 -12.42
CA THR A 81 4.63 -10.29 -12.52
C THR A 81 4.44 -11.45 -13.49
N PRO A 82 3.71 -12.51 -13.10
CA PRO A 82 3.34 -13.57 -14.02
C PRO A 82 2.05 -13.27 -14.79
N PHE A 83 1.30 -12.23 -14.39
CA PHE A 83 -0.02 -11.89 -14.95
C PHE A 83 0.01 -10.72 -15.95
N PHE A 84 1.12 -10.00 -16.09
CA PHE A 84 1.32 -9.04 -17.16
C PHE A 84 2.29 -9.61 -18.19
N SER A 85 1.86 -9.61 -19.45
CA SER A 85 2.74 -9.86 -20.58
C SER A 85 3.69 -8.67 -20.79
N ALA A 86 4.74 -8.87 -21.59
CA ALA A 86 5.63 -7.77 -21.99
C ALA A 86 4.87 -6.67 -22.75
N SER A 87 3.85 -7.04 -23.54
CA SER A 87 2.97 -6.09 -24.23
C SER A 87 2.08 -5.31 -23.26
N ASP A 88 1.60 -5.92 -22.18
CA ASP A 88 0.82 -5.22 -21.16
C ASP A 88 1.68 -4.16 -20.46
N LEU A 89 2.90 -4.54 -20.05
CA LEU A 89 3.85 -3.62 -19.42
C LEU A 89 4.24 -2.47 -20.35
N ALA A 90 4.51 -2.75 -21.64
CA ALA A 90 4.80 -1.72 -22.62
C ALA A 90 3.60 -0.77 -22.83
N SER A 91 2.37 -1.30 -22.84
CA SER A 91 1.16 -0.49 -22.99
C SER A 91 0.90 0.40 -21.76
N LEU A 92 1.13 -0.14 -20.56
CA LEU A 92 1.06 0.62 -19.30
C LEU A 92 2.12 1.73 -19.25
N ASP A 93 3.34 1.45 -19.71
CA ASP A 93 4.43 2.43 -19.76
C ASP A 93 4.12 3.59 -20.71
N GLU A 94 3.70 3.29 -21.94
CA GLU A 94 3.32 4.31 -22.93
C GLU A 94 2.09 5.11 -22.48
N GLU A 95 1.09 4.45 -21.90
CA GLU A 95 -0.05 5.14 -21.30
C GLU A 95 0.37 6.06 -20.16
N SER A 96 1.26 5.60 -19.27
CA SER A 96 1.77 6.40 -18.15
C SER A 96 2.44 7.68 -18.63
N LYS A 97 3.30 7.61 -19.66
CA LYS A 97 3.93 8.78 -20.30
C LYS A 97 2.89 9.73 -20.89
N ALA A 98 1.92 9.19 -21.64
CA ALA A 98 0.86 9.98 -22.27
C ALA A 98 -0.09 10.66 -21.25
N PHE A 99 -0.27 10.06 -20.08
CA PHE A 99 -1.12 10.59 -19.01
C PHE A 99 -0.40 11.52 -18.05
N ARG A 100 0.93 11.61 -18.08
CA ARG A 100 1.70 12.51 -17.21
C ARG A 100 1.22 13.96 -17.24
N PRO A 101 0.89 14.58 -18.39
CA PRO A 101 0.37 15.96 -18.44
C PRO A 101 -1.01 16.14 -17.79
N LYS A 102 -1.76 15.06 -17.57
CA LYS A 102 -3.07 15.06 -16.92
C LYS A 102 -2.97 14.79 -15.41
N ALA A 103 -1.78 14.45 -14.91
CA ALA A 103 -1.59 14.10 -13.52
C ALA A 103 -1.78 15.34 -12.62
N VAL A 104 -2.56 15.18 -11.57
CA VAL A 104 -2.83 16.23 -10.58
C VAL A 104 -1.93 16.01 -9.38
N ARG A 105 -1.40 17.11 -8.82
CA ARG A 105 -0.64 17.04 -7.57
C ARG A 105 -1.57 16.64 -6.43
N PHE A 106 -1.23 15.55 -5.76
CA PHE A 106 -1.90 15.08 -4.56
C PHE A 106 -0.88 15.04 -3.44
N HIS A 107 -0.89 16.07 -2.59
CA HIS A 107 0.14 16.32 -1.59
C HIS A 107 1.55 16.33 -2.21
N ASP A 108 2.33 15.28 -1.94
CA ASP A 108 3.74 15.18 -2.29
C ASP A 108 4.03 14.20 -3.44
N HIS A 109 3.03 13.89 -4.27
CA HIS A 109 3.22 13.16 -5.51
C HIS A 109 2.18 13.59 -6.55
N TYR A 110 2.35 13.14 -7.79
CA TYR A 110 1.36 13.35 -8.84
C TYR A 110 0.61 12.05 -9.14
N VAL A 111 -0.69 12.18 -9.38
CA VAL A 111 -1.58 11.04 -9.69
C VAL A 111 -2.36 11.33 -10.96
N ALA A 112 -2.34 10.39 -11.90
CA ALA A 112 -3.29 10.35 -13.01
C ALA A 112 -4.20 9.13 -12.87
N SER A 113 -5.51 9.36 -12.77
CA SER A 113 -6.53 8.31 -12.63
C SER A 113 -7.33 8.16 -13.92
N GLY A 114 -7.97 7.00 -14.08
CA GLY A 114 -8.93 6.78 -15.17
C GLY A 114 -8.30 6.51 -16.54
N ALA A 115 -7.03 6.10 -16.57
CA ALA A 115 -6.35 5.72 -17.79
C ALA A 115 -6.92 4.39 -18.34
N PRO A 116 -7.30 4.32 -19.63
CA PRO A 116 -8.10 3.23 -20.18
C PRO A 116 -7.42 1.85 -20.15
N VAL A 117 -6.13 1.75 -20.47
CA VAL A 117 -5.36 0.51 -20.46
C VAL A 117 -5.23 0.00 -19.04
N ALA A 118 -4.80 0.84 -18.10
CA ALA A 118 -4.71 0.46 -16.69
C ALA A 118 -6.08 0.02 -16.14
N ARG A 119 -7.17 0.71 -16.49
CA ARG A 119 -8.53 0.31 -16.10
C ARG A 119 -8.91 -1.05 -16.69
N GLN A 120 -8.63 -1.31 -17.96
CA GLN A 120 -8.92 -2.59 -18.59
C GLN A 120 -8.13 -3.73 -17.93
N LEU A 121 -6.86 -3.52 -17.65
CA LEU A 121 -6.00 -4.53 -17.02
C LEU A 121 -6.39 -4.80 -15.56
N SER A 122 -6.93 -3.81 -14.84
CA SER A 122 -7.43 -3.96 -13.46
C SER A 122 -8.56 -4.99 -13.29
N VAL A 123 -9.22 -5.38 -14.38
CA VAL A 123 -10.29 -6.38 -14.39
C VAL A 123 -9.90 -7.62 -15.20
N SER A 124 -8.61 -7.79 -15.49
CA SER A 124 -8.14 -8.94 -16.26
C SER A 124 -8.27 -10.23 -15.44
N GLN A 125 -8.73 -11.30 -16.11
CA GLN A 125 -8.84 -12.62 -15.51
C GLN A 125 -7.47 -13.12 -14.99
N SER A 126 -6.37 -12.76 -15.67
CA SER A 126 -5.02 -13.13 -15.26
C SER A 126 -4.65 -12.64 -13.85
N ILE A 127 -5.07 -11.43 -13.46
CA ILE A 127 -4.84 -10.93 -12.10
C ILE A 127 -5.74 -11.66 -11.11
N SER A 128 -7.03 -11.83 -11.44
CA SER A 128 -7.97 -12.54 -10.59
C SER A 128 -7.53 -13.99 -10.31
N ASP A 129 -7.10 -14.72 -11.35
CA ASP A 129 -6.58 -16.08 -11.24
C ASP A 129 -5.30 -16.15 -10.39
N PHE A 130 -4.47 -15.10 -10.47
CA PHE A 130 -3.27 -15.01 -9.65
C PHE A 130 -3.57 -14.75 -8.17
N LEU A 131 -4.55 -13.89 -7.88
CA LEU A 131 -4.92 -13.47 -6.53
C LEU A 131 -5.75 -14.53 -5.79
N LEU A 132 -6.68 -15.20 -6.49
CA LEU A 132 -7.63 -16.14 -5.90
C LEU A 132 -6.99 -17.21 -4.97
N PRO A 133 -5.94 -17.95 -5.38
CA PRO A 133 -5.34 -18.97 -4.51
C PRO A 133 -4.51 -18.39 -3.34
N ARG A 134 -4.25 -17.07 -3.32
CA ARG A 134 -3.38 -16.42 -2.32
C ARG A 134 -4.15 -15.65 -1.27
N VAL A 135 -5.21 -14.97 -1.68
CA VAL A 135 -5.97 -14.05 -0.81
C VAL A 135 -7.48 -14.31 -0.86
N GLY A 136 -7.90 -15.35 -1.58
CA GLY A 136 -9.30 -15.62 -1.83
C GLY A 136 -9.91 -14.69 -2.90
N PRO A 137 -11.25 -14.71 -3.04
CA PRO A 137 -11.95 -13.85 -3.97
C PRO A 137 -11.72 -12.37 -3.68
N VAL A 138 -11.53 -11.58 -4.73
CA VAL A 138 -11.38 -10.13 -4.65
C VAL A 138 -12.28 -9.43 -5.66
N LEU A 139 -12.73 -8.22 -5.32
CA LEU A 139 -13.47 -7.34 -6.21
C LEU A 139 -12.55 -6.22 -6.70
N PRO A 140 -12.38 -6.04 -8.03
CA PRO A 140 -11.65 -4.88 -8.53
C PRO A 140 -12.42 -3.61 -8.18
N THR A 141 -11.72 -2.58 -7.70
CA THR A 141 -12.37 -1.30 -7.38
C THR A 141 -12.52 -0.40 -8.61
N TYR A 142 -12.06 -0.89 -9.77
CA TYR A 142 -11.93 -0.16 -11.03
C TYR A 142 -11.05 1.09 -10.94
N ARG A 143 -10.32 1.23 -9.82
CA ARG A 143 -9.34 2.30 -9.63
C ARG A 143 -7.97 1.80 -10.03
N ALA A 144 -7.46 2.41 -11.08
CA ALA A 144 -6.09 2.29 -11.50
C ALA A 144 -5.47 3.68 -11.58
N ASN A 145 -4.33 3.86 -10.91
CA ASN A 145 -3.66 5.14 -10.77
C ASN A 145 -2.23 5.02 -11.29
N HIS A 146 -1.85 5.90 -12.21
CA HIS A 146 -0.45 6.17 -12.50
C HIS A 146 0.08 7.16 -11.46
N LEU A 147 1.16 6.80 -10.80
CA LEU A 147 1.82 7.60 -9.77
C LEU A 147 3.16 8.10 -10.32
N TYR A 148 3.44 9.39 -10.11
CA TYR A 148 4.67 10.03 -10.60
C TYR A 148 5.40 10.76 -9.48
N TYR A 149 6.70 10.49 -9.39
CA TYR A 149 7.66 11.15 -8.51
C TYR A 149 8.83 11.61 -9.38
N ASP A 150 8.69 12.77 -10.02
CA ASP A 150 9.61 13.29 -11.04
C ASP A 150 10.23 14.65 -10.65
N ALA A 151 10.21 14.96 -9.36
CA ALA A 151 10.85 16.14 -8.78
C ALA A 151 11.43 15.78 -7.40
N PRO A 152 12.46 16.50 -6.90
CA PRO A 152 13.01 16.28 -5.58
C PRO A 152 11.96 16.52 -4.47
N GLY A 153 12.04 15.73 -3.41
CA GLY A 153 11.16 15.85 -2.24
C GLY A 153 9.79 15.18 -2.39
N LEU A 154 9.48 14.62 -3.56
CA LEU A 154 8.24 13.88 -3.76
C LEU A 154 8.31 12.52 -3.05
N GLY A 155 7.20 12.10 -2.46
CA GLY A 155 7.10 10.89 -1.67
C GLY A 155 5.73 10.77 -1.03
N ILE A 156 5.58 9.83 -0.10
CA ILE A 156 4.37 9.74 0.72
C ILE A 156 4.81 9.39 2.13
N ASP A 157 4.41 10.21 3.09
CA ASP A 157 4.61 9.94 4.50
C ASP A 157 3.94 8.61 4.92
N PRO A 158 4.35 8.02 6.06
CA PRO A 158 3.73 6.81 6.60
C PRO A 158 2.20 6.92 6.68
N HIS A 159 1.52 6.00 6.02
CA HIS A 159 0.06 5.95 5.96
C HIS A 159 -0.43 4.52 5.73
N VAL A 160 -1.75 4.36 5.79
CA VAL A 160 -2.48 3.13 5.47
C VAL A 160 -3.52 3.52 4.42
N ASP A 161 -3.67 2.69 3.39
CA ASP A 161 -4.61 2.95 2.31
C ASP A 161 -6.06 2.80 2.76
N LYS A 162 -6.96 3.47 2.03
CA LYS A 162 -8.41 3.32 2.20
C LYS A 162 -8.89 2.01 1.60
N ASP A 163 -10.13 1.61 1.93
CA ASP A 163 -10.79 0.38 1.44
C ASP A 163 -10.77 0.18 -0.08
N GLU A 164 -10.71 1.25 -0.86
CA GLU A 164 -10.62 1.18 -2.31
C GLU A 164 -9.28 0.63 -2.85
N PHE A 165 -8.27 0.53 -1.99
CA PHE A 165 -6.98 -0.11 -2.23
C PHE A 165 -6.65 -1.12 -1.12
N SER A 166 -7.66 -1.79 -0.54
CA SER A 166 -7.44 -2.75 0.56
C SER A 166 -6.37 -3.79 0.25
N LEU A 167 -6.38 -4.29 -0.99
CA LEU A 167 -5.27 -5.01 -1.58
C LEU A 167 -4.76 -4.21 -2.78
N ASN A 168 -3.52 -3.76 -2.70
CA ASN A 168 -2.89 -2.92 -3.71
C ASN A 168 -1.91 -3.76 -4.54
N VAL A 169 -2.08 -3.74 -5.86
CA VAL A 169 -1.11 -4.28 -6.82
C VAL A 169 -0.33 -3.09 -7.38
N LEU A 170 0.90 -2.91 -6.92
CA LEU A 170 1.77 -1.81 -7.31
C LEU A 170 2.85 -2.33 -8.27
N THR A 171 2.85 -1.86 -9.51
CA THR A 171 3.79 -2.25 -10.56
C THR A 171 4.74 -1.11 -10.88
N MET A 172 6.04 -1.41 -10.91
CA MET A 172 7.06 -0.45 -11.32
C MET A 172 7.13 -0.35 -12.84
N LEU A 173 6.97 0.85 -13.37
CA LEU A 173 7.14 1.13 -14.80
C LEU A 173 8.53 1.72 -15.06
N GLU A 174 8.99 2.61 -14.18
CA GLU A 174 10.28 3.28 -14.32
C GLU A 174 10.84 3.68 -12.95
N HIS A 175 12.15 3.51 -12.77
CA HIS A 175 12.89 4.10 -11.66
C HIS A 175 14.29 4.46 -12.14
N GLU A 176 14.53 5.75 -12.31
CA GLU A 176 15.81 6.33 -12.70
C GLU A 176 16.38 7.23 -11.58
N PRO A 177 17.71 7.33 -11.43
CA PRO A 177 18.73 6.50 -12.07
C PRO A 177 18.77 5.08 -11.49
N ALA A 178 19.56 4.18 -12.10
CA ALA A 178 19.69 2.79 -11.65
C ALA A 178 20.16 2.66 -10.18
N ARG A 179 20.94 3.63 -9.70
CA ARG A 179 21.27 3.77 -8.27
C ARG A 179 20.12 4.51 -7.58
N ARG A 180 19.32 3.77 -6.82
CA ARG A 180 18.10 4.26 -6.18
C ARG A 180 18.38 4.89 -4.83
N THR A 181 17.63 5.94 -4.51
CA THR A 181 17.68 6.59 -3.20
C THR A 181 16.32 6.55 -2.54
N SER A 182 15.24 6.83 -3.29
CA SER A 182 13.89 6.59 -2.81
C SER A 182 13.54 5.09 -2.85
N GLU A 183 12.68 4.68 -1.94
CA GLU A 183 12.18 3.32 -1.83
C GLU A 183 10.80 3.31 -1.19
N LEU A 184 10.11 2.17 -1.33
CA LEU A 184 8.90 1.91 -0.57
C LEU A 184 9.29 1.14 0.70
N ILE A 185 8.82 1.58 1.86
CA ILE A 185 9.05 0.92 3.14
C ILE A 185 7.70 0.49 3.70
N LEU A 186 7.59 -0.76 4.11
CA LEU A 186 6.43 -1.30 4.82
C LEU A 186 6.80 -1.53 6.29
N PHE A 187 5.87 -1.25 7.18
CA PHE A 187 6.03 -1.40 8.63
C PHE A 187 5.07 -2.48 9.16
N PRO A 188 5.36 -3.76 8.91
CA PRO A 188 4.57 -4.86 9.44
C PRO A 188 4.60 -4.91 10.98
N PRO A 189 3.52 -5.39 11.63
CA PRO A 189 3.48 -5.51 13.08
C PRO A 189 4.52 -6.53 13.59
N ASP A 190 5.23 -6.18 14.67
CA ASP A 190 6.26 -7.01 15.34
C ASP A 190 7.42 -7.50 14.45
N GLN A 191 7.61 -6.88 13.29
CA GLN A 191 8.68 -7.24 12.36
C GLN A 191 9.54 -6.03 12.04
N GLU A 192 10.72 -6.29 11.49
CA GLU A 192 11.55 -5.23 10.93
C GLU A 192 10.89 -4.61 9.70
N GLU A 193 11.31 -3.39 9.40
CA GLU A 193 10.89 -2.66 8.21
C GLU A 193 11.24 -3.45 6.94
N ILE A 194 10.30 -3.53 6.01
CA ILE A 194 10.52 -4.19 4.72
C ILE A 194 10.81 -3.11 3.69
N HIS A 195 12.08 -3.03 3.29
CA HIS A 195 12.55 -2.13 2.24
C HIS A 195 12.33 -2.75 0.85
N VAL A 196 11.57 -2.05 0.01
CA VAL A 196 11.15 -2.50 -1.30
C VAL A 196 11.67 -1.57 -2.39
N GLN A 197 12.54 -2.14 -3.22
CA GLN A 197 12.99 -1.56 -4.48
C GLN A 197 12.61 -2.50 -5.62
N LEU A 198 11.54 -2.15 -6.35
CA LEU A 198 11.07 -2.90 -7.51
C LEU A 198 11.86 -2.50 -8.75
N GLN A 199 12.28 -3.47 -9.56
CA GLN A 199 12.76 -3.23 -10.92
C GLN A 199 11.57 -2.92 -11.86
N PRO A 200 11.78 -2.17 -12.96
CA PRO A 200 10.75 -2.05 -14.00
C PRO A 200 10.18 -3.41 -14.41
N GLY A 201 8.85 -3.53 -14.41
CA GLY A 201 8.10 -4.77 -14.65
C GLY A 201 7.85 -5.65 -13.43
N GLU A 202 8.49 -5.38 -12.29
CA GLU A 202 8.17 -6.04 -11.02
C GLU A 202 6.95 -5.42 -10.36
N SER A 203 6.27 -6.22 -9.53
CA SER A 203 5.18 -5.74 -8.69
C SER A 203 5.32 -6.17 -7.25
N LEU A 204 4.68 -5.39 -6.40
CA LEU A 204 4.35 -5.70 -5.03
C LEU A 204 2.84 -5.85 -4.91
N ILE A 205 2.38 -6.92 -4.29
CA ILE A 205 0.99 -7.10 -3.87
C ILE A 205 0.97 -7.18 -2.36
N PHE A 206 0.20 -6.31 -1.73
CA PHE A 206 0.14 -6.24 -0.28
C PHE A 206 -1.20 -5.65 0.19
N PHE A 207 -1.53 -5.95 1.44
CA PHE A 207 -2.71 -5.45 2.13
C PHE A 207 -2.48 -4.01 2.60
N ALA A 208 -2.57 -3.06 1.67
CA ALA A 208 -2.20 -1.66 1.91
C ALA A 208 -3.09 -0.97 2.95
N ASP A 209 -4.28 -1.52 3.22
CA ASP A 209 -5.16 -1.01 4.26
C ASP A 209 -4.96 -1.63 5.66
N SER A 210 -3.95 -2.49 5.80
CA SER A 210 -3.55 -3.08 7.08
C SER A 210 -2.07 -2.94 7.39
N VAL A 211 -1.26 -2.59 6.41
CA VAL A 211 0.18 -2.33 6.59
C VAL A 211 0.44 -0.85 6.45
N THR A 212 0.95 -0.21 7.51
CA THR A 212 1.50 1.13 7.38
C THR A 212 2.68 1.09 6.43
N HIS A 213 2.72 2.02 5.49
CA HIS A 213 3.78 2.07 4.48
C HIS A 213 4.06 3.51 4.07
N GLN A 214 5.24 3.73 3.50
CA GLN A 214 5.67 5.03 3.01
C GLN A 214 6.48 4.87 1.73
N ARG A 215 6.55 5.94 0.94
CA ARG A 215 7.58 6.10 -0.07
C ARG A 215 8.52 7.22 0.36
N THR A 216 9.80 6.89 0.54
CA THR A 216 10.81 7.88 0.92
C THR A 216 10.98 8.92 -0.17
N ARG A 217 11.52 10.07 0.21
CA ARG A 217 11.56 11.26 -0.64
C ARG A 217 12.56 11.06 -1.79
N THR A 218 12.15 11.40 -3.00
CA THR A 218 13.03 11.44 -4.18
C THR A 218 14.09 12.52 -4.04
N VAL A 219 15.26 12.27 -4.63
CA VAL A 219 16.35 13.25 -4.70
C VAL A 219 16.43 13.91 -6.08
N GLU A 220 17.36 14.86 -6.24
CA GLU A 220 17.61 15.49 -7.53
C GLU A 220 18.04 14.47 -8.59
N GLY A 221 17.41 14.55 -9.77
CA GLY A 221 17.62 13.62 -10.87
C GLY A 221 16.91 12.26 -10.72
N GLU A 222 16.21 12.02 -9.60
CA GLU A 222 15.44 10.78 -9.42
C GLU A 222 14.03 10.90 -10.00
N THR A 223 13.63 9.91 -10.80
CA THR A 223 12.29 9.80 -11.37
C THR A 223 11.73 8.41 -11.12
N VAL A 224 10.48 8.34 -10.65
CA VAL A 224 9.76 7.09 -10.43
C VAL A 224 8.37 7.16 -11.05
N ARG A 225 8.01 6.14 -11.84
CA ARG A 225 6.66 5.93 -12.35
C ARG A 225 6.15 4.56 -11.96
N LEU A 226 4.97 4.54 -11.35
CA LEU A 226 4.29 3.32 -10.92
C LEU A 226 2.87 3.31 -11.50
N VAL A 227 2.31 2.12 -11.62
CA VAL A 227 0.85 1.95 -11.73
C VAL A 227 0.36 1.14 -10.53
N SER A 228 -0.72 1.60 -9.92
CA SER A 228 -1.37 0.94 -8.78
C SER A 228 -2.78 0.53 -9.16
N PHE A 229 -3.14 -0.71 -8.82
CA PHE A 229 -4.48 -1.27 -9.00
C PHE A 229 -5.08 -1.63 -7.64
N GLY A 230 -6.29 -1.14 -7.36
CA GLY A 230 -6.98 -1.39 -6.11
C GLY A 230 -7.97 -2.56 -6.18
N TYR A 231 -7.94 -3.41 -5.16
CA TYR A 231 -8.90 -4.49 -4.97
C TYR A 231 -9.49 -4.45 -3.56
N ARG A 232 -10.71 -4.99 -3.44
CA ARG A 232 -11.39 -5.29 -2.17
C ARG A 232 -11.37 -6.78 -1.90
N THR A 233 -10.86 -7.21 -0.76
CA THR A 233 -11.05 -8.59 -0.29
C THR A 233 -12.51 -8.83 0.13
N ILE A 234 -13.04 -10.01 -0.18
CA ILE A 234 -14.40 -10.45 0.21
C ILE A 234 -14.33 -11.28 1.49
#